data_AF-A0A921BG52-F1
#
_entry.id   AF-A0A921BG52-F1
#
_cell.length_a   1.000
_cell.length_b   1.000
_cell.length_c   1.000
_cell.angle_alpha   90.00
_cell.angle_beta   90.00
_cell.angle_gamma   90.00
#
_symmetry.space_group_name_H-M   'P 1'
#
loop_
_entity.id
_entity.type
_entity.pdbx_description
1 polymer ?
#
loop_
_entity_poly.entity_id
_entity_poly.type
_entity_poly.pdbx_seq_one_letter_code
_entity_poly.pdbx_strand_id
1 'polypeptide(L)'
;MVPEVNGQDVEEHKGIIAKPNCSTTPLAMVAHPLRELSPIKRIIADTINPYRGLVGGYGGVTRTEFSFLEGERWKLGLTQQIGFKLFLILMNFRKMVIRGKNRR
;
A
#
# COMPACT_ATOMS: atom_id res chain seq x y z
N MET A 1 3.54 12.96 -1.88
CA MET A 1 4.10 13.26 -3.21
C MET A 1 4.44 11.95 -3.91
N VAL A 2 3.94 11.80 -5.14
CA VAL A 2 4.27 10.77 -6.13
C VAL A 2 4.81 11.54 -7.35
N PRO A 3 6.10 11.40 -7.70
CA PRO A 3 6.73 12.23 -8.73
C PRO A 3 5.96 12.24 -10.06
N GLU A 4 5.41 11.09 -10.45
CA GLU A 4 4.69 10.87 -11.70
C GLU A 4 3.26 11.45 -11.70
N VAL A 5 2.73 11.82 -10.54
CA VAL A 5 1.34 12.31 -10.39
C VAL A 5 1.29 13.77 -9.93
N ASN A 6 2.16 14.14 -8.99
CA ASN A 6 2.17 15.48 -8.41
C ASN A 6 3.59 15.96 -8.09
N GLY A 7 4.54 15.72 -9.01
CA GLY A 7 5.94 16.11 -8.88
C GLY A 7 6.15 17.59 -8.55
N GLN A 8 5.33 18.48 -9.13
CA GLN A 8 5.36 19.92 -8.89
C GLN A 8 5.12 20.33 -7.43
N ASP A 9 4.44 19.49 -6.63
CA ASP A 9 4.17 19.78 -5.22
C ASP A 9 5.48 19.83 -4.40
N VAL A 10 6.60 19.37 -4.97
CA VAL A 10 7.93 19.52 -4.37
C VAL A 10 8.35 20.99 -4.26
N GLU A 11 7.94 21.85 -5.19
CA GLU A 11 8.32 23.27 -5.15
C GLU A 11 7.48 24.05 -4.13
N GLU A 12 6.27 23.58 -3.84
CA GLU A 12 5.33 24.23 -2.92
C GLU A 12 5.49 23.76 -1.46
N HIS A 13 6.44 22.87 -1.16
CA HIS A 13 6.57 22.28 0.17
C HIS A 13 7.16 23.24 1.21
N LYS A 14 6.72 23.15 2.47
CA LYS A 14 7.26 23.95 3.59
C LYS A 14 8.40 23.24 4.36
N GLY A 15 9.26 22.52 3.64
CA GLY A 15 10.41 21.80 4.21
C GLY A 15 10.15 20.36 4.64
N ILE A 16 8.93 19.85 4.50
CA ILE A 16 8.57 18.45 4.77
C ILE A 16 7.78 17.90 3.58
N ILE A 17 8.25 16.79 3.02
CA ILE A 17 7.56 16.06 1.95
C ILE A 17 7.09 14.72 2.50
N ALA A 18 5.77 14.52 2.55
CA ALA A 18 5.20 13.23 2.90
C ALA A 18 5.19 12.29 1.69
N LYS A 19 5.69 11.07 1.87
CA LYS A 19 5.51 9.97 0.92
C LYS A 19 4.16 9.28 1.20
N PRO A 20 3.35 8.98 0.17
CA PRO A 20 2.13 8.22 0.36
C PRO A 20 2.42 6.78 0.79
N ASN A 21 1.38 6.11 1.30
CA ASN A 21 1.43 4.70 1.67
C ASN A 21 1.83 3.82 0.45
N CYS A 22 2.52 2.71 0.71
CA CYS A 22 2.94 1.74 -0.31
C CYS A 22 1.78 1.20 -1.17
N SER A 23 0.57 1.09 -0.63
CA SER A 23 -0.62 0.70 -1.41
C SER A 23 -1.25 1.84 -2.20
N THR A 24 -0.98 3.08 -1.81
CA THR A 24 -1.60 4.28 -2.38
C THR A 24 -0.82 4.80 -3.59
N THR A 25 0.51 4.72 -3.59
CA THR A 25 1.34 5.10 -4.75
C THR A 25 0.93 4.40 -6.05
N PRO A 26 0.87 3.05 -6.11
CA PRO A 26 0.49 2.37 -7.36
C PRO A 26 -0.94 2.71 -7.78
N LEU A 27 -1.86 2.84 -6.81
CA LEU A 27 -3.23 3.25 -7.11
C LEU A 27 -3.29 4.67 -7.70
N ALA A 28 -2.52 5.61 -7.16
CA ALA A 28 -2.44 6.97 -7.66
C ALA A 28 -1.86 7.02 -9.08
N MET A 29 -0.81 6.23 -9.36
CA MET A 29 -0.21 6.14 -10.70
C MET A 29 -1.19 5.64 -11.75
N VAL A 30 -2.06 4.68 -11.40
CA VAL A 30 -3.09 4.16 -12.33
C VAL A 30 -4.28 5.12 -12.43
N ALA A 31 -4.74 5.66 -11.31
CA ALA A 31 -5.92 6.53 -11.27
C ALA A 31 -5.67 7.89 -11.92
N HIS A 32 -4.43 8.39 -11.92
CA HIS A 32 -4.10 9.71 -12.46
C HIS A 32 -4.42 9.86 -13.96
N PRO A 33 -3.89 9.02 -14.88
CA PRO A 33 -4.22 9.14 -16.31
C PRO A 33 -5.69 8.85 -16.60
N LEU A 34 -6.31 7.90 -15.88
CA LEU A 34 -7.74 7.59 -16.05
C LEU A 34 -8.65 8.78 -15.73
N ARG A 35 -8.27 9.58 -14.73
CA ARG A 35 -8.98 10.80 -14.36
C ARG A 35 -8.93 11.86 -15.46
N GLU A 36 -7.83 11.96 -16.19
CA GLU A 36 -7.68 12.97 -17.26
C GLU A 36 -8.63 12.71 -18.42
N LEU A 37 -8.99 11.43 -18.64
CA LEU A 37 -9.95 11.02 -19.66
C LEU A 37 -11.40 11.17 -19.18
N SER A 38 -11.68 10.88 -17.90
CA SER A 38 -13.03 10.98 -17.34
C SER A 38 -13.04 11.13 -15.81
N PRO A 39 -13.96 11.92 -15.22
CA PRO A 39 -14.05 12.07 -13.77
C PRO A 39 -14.33 10.74 -13.05
N ILE A 40 -13.38 10.29 -12.23
CA ILE A 40 -13.54 9.11 -11.36
C ILE A 40 -14.42 9.46 -10.16
N LYS A 41 -15.59 8.81 -10.03
CA LYS A 41 -16.53 9.01 -8.91
C LYS A 41 -16.27 8.11 -7.71
N ARG A 42 -15.77 6.89 -7.93
CA ARG A 42 -15.51 5.89 -6.88
C ARG A 42 -14.43 4.91 -7.34
N ILE A 43 -13.54 4.54 -6.42
CA ILE A 43 -12.57 3.45 -6.58
C ILE A 43 -12.89 2.42 -5.50
N ILE A 44 -13.07 1.16 -5.89
CA ILE A 44 -13.18 0.01 -5.00
C ILE A 44 -11.94 -0.83 -5.28
N ALA A 45 -11.10 -1.05 -4.26
CA ALA A 45 -9.83 -1.75 -4.43
C ALA A 45 -9.57 -2.65 -3.22
N ASP A 46 -9.27 -3.91 -3.51
CA ASP A 46 -8.80 -4.87 -2.52
C ASP A 46 -7.27 -4.90 -2.55
N THR A 47 -6.65 -4.66 -1.41
CA THR A 47 -5.18 -4.63 -1.30
C THR A 47 -4.67 -5.96 -0.75
N ILE A 48 -3.98 -6.73 -1.59
CA ILE A 48 -3.26 -7.92 -1.15
C ILE A 48 -1.82 -7.51 -0.82
N ASN A 49 -1.55 -7.31 0.48
CA ASN A 49 -0.22 -6.93 0.94
C ASN A 49 0.61 -8.18 1.29
N PRO A 50 1.89 -8.23 0.89
CA PRO A 50 2.80 -9.25 1.41
C PRO A 50 3.03 -9.01 2.90
N TYR A 51 3.02 -10.09 3.69
CA TYR A 51 3.16 -10.04 5.15
C TYR A 51 4.53 -9.53 5.64
N ARG A 52 5.49 -9.34 4.72
CA ARG A 52 6.88 -8.93 4.96
C ARG A 52 6.99 -7.64 5.78
N GLY A 53 6.04 -6.72 5.68
CA GLY A 53 6.02 -5.50 6.49
C GLY A 53 5.73 -5.74 7.98
N LEU A 54 5.06 -6.84 8.32
CA LEU A 54 4.62 -7.16 9.68
C LEU A 54 5.59 -8.09 10.42
N VAL A 55 6.33 -8.93 9.68
CA VAL A 55 7.25 -9.95 10.25
C VAL A 55 8.73 -9.57 10.15
N GLY A 56 9.07 -8.30 9.93
CA GLY A 56 10.48 -7.87 9.87
C GLY A 56 11.18 -8.26 8.56
N GLY A 57 10.45 -8.29 7.44
CA GLY A 57 11.01 -8.44 6.10
C GLY A 57 10.99 -9.87 5.55
N TYR A 58 11.85 -10.12 4.56
CA TYR A 58 11.93 -11.41 3.86
C TYR A 58 12.42 -12.55 4.74
N GLY A 59 13.23 -12.25 5.75
CA GLY A 59 13.70 -13.21 6.75
C GLY A 59 12.58 -13.73 7.65
N GLY A 60 11.66 -12.86 8.10
CA GLY A 60 10.50 -13.30 8.90
C GLY A 60 9.51 -14.14 8.10
N VAL A 61 9.17 -13.67 6.89
CA VAL A 61 8.90 -14.47 5.69
C VAL A 61 9.20 -15.96 5.77
N THR A 62 10.39 -16.24 5.26
CA THR A 62 10.99 -17.56 5.11
C THR A 62 11.03 -18.32 6.43
N ARG A 63 11.40 -17.68 7.53
CA ARG A 63 11.49 -18.35 8.83
C ARG A 63 10.14 -18.87 9.31
N THR A 64 9.05 -18.14 9.09
CA THR A 64 7.70 -18.64 9.41
C THR A 64 7.27 -19.81 8.52
N GLU A 65 7.71 -19.85 7.26
CA GLU A 65 7.43 -20.96 6.34
C GLU A 65 8.24 -22.20 6.69
N PHE A 66 9.56 -22.05 6.91
CA PHE A 66 10.44 -23.15 7.31
C PHE A 66 10.02 -23.79 8.62
N SER A 67 9.71 -22.97 9.62
CA SER A 67 9.31 -23.49 10.93
C SER A 67 7.96 -24.20 10.88
N PHE A 68 7.06 -23.77 9.99
CA PHE A 68 5.83 -24.51 9.73
C PHE A 68 6.09 -25.88 9.12
N LEU A 69 7.03 -25.98 8.16
CA LEU A 69 7.43 -27.23 7.53
C LEU A 69 8.13 -28.18 8.53
N GLU A 70 8.89 -27.64 9.48
CA GLU A 70 9.54 -28.39 10.56
C GLU A 70 8.58 -28.82 11.69
N GLY A 71 7.31 -28.43 11.61
CA GLY A 71 6.30 -28.75 12.63
C GLY A 71 6.40 -27.87 13.89
N GLU A 72 7.27 -26.85 13.89
CA GLU A 72 7.42 -25.93 15.01
C GLU A 72 6.36 -24.83 15.00
N ARG A 73 5.71 -24.64 16.16
CA ARG A 73 4.72 -23.57 16.32
C ARG A 73 5.39 -22.24 16.66
N TRP A 74 5.67 -21.45 15.63
CA TRP A 74 6.22 -20.11 15.81
C TRP A 74 5.17 -19.12 16.31
N LYS A 75 5.39 -18.58 17.53
CA LYS A 75 4.58 -17.50 18.10
C LYS A 75 5.11 -16.16 17.60
N LEU A 76 4.58 -15.66 16.48
CA LEU A 76 4.61 -14.22 16.27
C LEU A 76 3.68 -13.57 17.31
N GLY A 77 3.88 -12.29 17.63
CA GLY A 77 2.92 -11.48 18.42
C GLY A 77 1.55 -11.27 17.73
N LEU A 78 1.19 -12.17 16.81
CA LEU A 78 -0.06 -12.23 16.09
C LEU A 78 -0.81 -13.46 16.57
N THR A 79 -2.12 -13.30 16.75
CA THR A 79 -3.00 -14.31 17.34
C THR A 79 -3.16 -15.56 16.48
N GLN A 80 -2.72 -15.57 15.22
CA GLN A 80 -2.91 -16.70 14.30
C GLN A 80 -1.71 -16.95 13.38
N GLN A 81 -1.58 -18.21 12.96
CA GLN A 81 -0.53 -18.71 12.09
C GLN A 81 -0.76 -18.28 10.62
N ILE A 82 0.31 -17.84 9.96
CA ILE A 82 0.26 -17.10 8.68
C ILE A 82 0.54 -17.97 7.44
N GLY A 83 1.26 -19.08 7.60
CA GLY A 83 1.62 -19.97 6.49
C GLY A 83 0.40 -20.40 5.67
N PHE A 84 0.47 -20.20 4.34
CA PHE A 84 -0.56 -20.59 3.36
C PHE A 84 -1.96 -19.99 3.57
N LYS A 85 -2.10 -18.88 4.34
CA LYS A 85 -3.38 -18.24 4.60
C LYS A 85 -3.45 -16.81 4.04
N LEU A 86 -4.52 -16.52 3.29
CA LEU A 86 -4.89 -15.16 2.94
C LEU A 86 -5.63 -14.52 4.12
N PHE A 87 -5.03 -13.49 4.71
CA PHE A 87 -5.67 -12.70 5.76
C PHE A 87 -6.19 -11.38 5.18
N LEU A 88 -7.50 -11.17 5.28
CA LEU A 88 -8.14 -9.91 4.94
C LEU A 88 -7.94 -8.93 6.10
N ILE A 89 -6.85 -8.17 6.05
CA ILE A 89 -6.65 -7.02 6.94
C ILE A 89 -7.16 -5.78 6.20
N LEU A 90 -8.34 -5.31 6.60
CA LEU A 90 -8.95 -4.13 6.00
C LEU A 90 -8.15 -2.88 6.42
N MET A 91 -7.36 -2.33 5.49
CA MET A 91 -6.75 -1.01 5.67
C MET A 91 -7.79 0.04 5.27
N ASN A 92 -8.22 0.88 6.23
CA ASN A 92 -9.17 1.94 5.95
C ASN A 92 -8.54 3.02 5.05
N PHE A 93 -8.99 3.12 3.79
CA PHE A 93 -8.66 4.25 2.92
C PHE A 93 -9.54 5.45 3.28
N ARG A 94 -8.99 6.40 4.05
CA ARG A 94 -9.59 7.73 4.17
C ARG A 94 -9.23 8.54 2.92
N LYS A 95 -10.27 9.02 2.20
CA LYS A 95 -10.27 9.94 1.03
C LYS A 95 -8.87 10.28 0.47
N MET A 96 -8.55 9.71 -0.68
CA MET A 96 -7.42 10.16 -1.49
C MET A 96 -7.87 11.34 -2.38
N VAL A 97 -7.41 12.55 -2.04
CA VAL A 97 -7.59 13.74 -2.88
C VAL A 97 -6.39 13.85 -3.81
N ILE A 98 -6.51 13.30 -5.02
CA ILE A 98 -5.58 13.62 -6.11
C ILE A 98 -5.99 15.03 -6.58
N ARG A 99 -5.08 16.00 -6.62
CA ARG A 99 -5.32 17.31 -7.25
C ARG A 99 -4.86 17.23 -8.69
N GLY A 100 -5.72 17.62 -9.63
CA GLY A 100 -5.41 17.71 -11.05
C GLY A 100 -5.82 19.11 -11.51
N LYS A 101 -4.93 19.82 -12.21
CA LYS A 101 -5.25 21.11 -12.80
C LYS A 101 -6.35 20.91 -13.84
N ASN A 102 -7.46 21.63 -13.66
CA ASN A 102 -8.39 21.92 -14.75
C ASN A 102 -7.57 22.74 -15.76
N ARG A 103 -7.18 22.14 -16.88
CA ARG A 103 -6.81 22.91 -18.07
C ARG A 103 -8.13 23.38 -18.70
N ARG A 104 -8.55 24.59 -18.32
CA ARG A 104 -9.32 25.49 -19.18
C ARG A 104 -8.49 26.74 -19.38
#